data_AF-A0A3D0XCI9-F1
#
_entry.id   AF-A0A3D0XCI9-F1
#
_cell.length_a   1.000
_cell.length_b   1.000
_cell.length_c   1.000
_cell.angle_alpha   90.00
_cell.angle_beta   90.00
_cell.angle_gamma   90.00
#
_symmetry.space_group_name_H-M   'P 1'
#
loop_
_entity.id
_entity.type
_entity.pdbx_description
1 polymer ?
#
loop_
_entity_poly.entity_id
_entity_poly.type
_entity_poly.pdbx_seq_one_letter_code
_entity_poly.pdbx_strand_id
1 'polypeptide(L)' 'MLGDVNGDGVLTIADATLIQKYLANIVSLDSKQLAAADVNQDGTIDVIDVTKIQMSLV' A
#
# COMPACT_ATOMS: atom_id res chain seq x y z
N MET A 1 -2.66 -8.87 -3.92
CA MET A 1 -3.55 -9.16 -2.77
C MET A 1 -3.87 -7.82 -2.08
N LEU A 2 -4.93 -7.68 -1.27
CA LEU A 2 -5.18 -6.38 -0.59
C LEU A 2 -4.02 -6.10 0.38
N GLY A 3 -3.38 -4.93 0.26
CA GLY A 3 -2.18 -4.55 1.02
C GLY A 3 -0.85 -5.05 0.45
N ASP A 4 -0.87 -6.01 -0.48
CA ASP A 4 0.31 -6.47 -1.23
C ASP A 4 0.48 -5.58 -2.46
N VAL A 5 1.13 -4.44 -2.23
CA VAL A 5 1.26 -3.34 -3.20
C VAL A 5 2.40 -3.60 -4.17
N ASN A 6 3.43 -4.33 -3.74
CA ASN A 6 4.55 -4.65 -4.62
C ASN A 6 4.25 -5.86 -5.53
N GLY A 7 3.23 -6.67 -5.20
CA GLY A 7 2.78 -7.81 -6.01
C GLY A 7 3.63 -9.07 -5.87
N ASP A 8 4.45 -9.18 -4.83
CA ASP A 8 5.31 -10.35 -4.55
C ASP A 8 4.53 -11.49 -3.87
N GLY A 9 3.27 -11.25 -3.49
CA GLY A 9 2.39 -12.22 -2.88
C GLY A 9 2.54 -12.34 -1.36
N VAL A 10 3.32 -11.47 -0.72
CA VAL A 10 3.55 -11.44 0.72
C VAL A 10 3.26 -10.04 1.26
N LEU A 11 2.33 -9.94 2.20
CA LEU A 11 2.09 -8.69 2.92
C LEU A 11 3.25 -8.39 3.87
N THR A 12 4.04 -7.37 3.58
CA THR A 12 5.21 -6.98 4.39
C THR A 12 5.33 -5.47 4.57
N ILE A 13 6.34 -5.04 5.33
CA ILE A 13 6.68 -3.62 5.49
C ILE A 13 7.14 -2.98 4.17
N ALA A 14 7.56 -3.78 3.18
CA ALA A 14 7.93 -3.28 1.86
C ALA A 14 6.73 -2.66 1.14
N ASP A 15 5.53 -3.18 1.35
CA ASP A 15 4.29 -2.65 0.78
C ASP A 15 3.92 -1.30 1.40
N ALA A 16 3.98 -1.18 2.72
CA ALA A 16 3.79 0.09 3.42
C ALA A 16 4.81 1.15 2.96
N THR A 17 6.08 0.74 2.78
CA THR A 17 7.13 1.62 2.27
C THR A 17 6.87 2.05 0.83
N LEU A 18 6.30 1.18 0.01
CA LEU A 18 5.96 1.47 -1.38
C LEU A 18 4.84 2.52 -1.48
N ILE A 19 3.81 2.42 -0.63
CA ILE A 19 2.78 3.45 -0.51
C ILE A 19 3.39 4.78 -0.05
N GLN A 20 4.26 4.79 0.96
CA GLN A 20 4.93 6.03 1.41
C GLN A 20 5.73 6.71 0.28
N LYS A 21 6.44 5.93 -0.55
CA LYS A 21 7.16 6.46 -1.73
C LYS A 21 6.20 7.04 -2.76
N TYR A 22 5.05 6.41 -2.96
CA TYR A 22 4.00 6.93 -3.84
C TYR A 22 3.44 8.27 -3.32
N LEU A 23 3.09 8.35 -2.04
CA LEU A 23 2.62 9.59 -1.40
C LEU A 23 3.66 10.73 -1.46
N ALA A 24 4.94 10.38 -1.43
CA ALA A 24 6.05 11.32 -1.59
C ALA A 24 6.34 11.69 -3.06
N ASN A 25 5.54 11.19 -4.02
CA ASN A 25 5.76 11.35 -5.47
C ASN A 25 7.14 10.85 -5.96
N ILE A 26 7.74 9.89 -5.25
CA ILE A 26 9.04 9.28 -5.61
C ILE A 26 8.85 8.18 -6.66
N VAL A 27 7.72 7.48 -6.59
CA VAL A 27 7.35 6.41 -7.52
C VAL A 27 5.90 6.59 -7.96
N SER A 28 5.57 6.02 -9.11
CA SER A 28 4.17 5.87 -9.54
C SER A 28 3.76 4.41 -9.40
N LEU A 29 2.50 4.20 -9.02
CA LEU A 29 1.89 2.88 -8.91
C LEU A 29 1.00 2.62 -10.11
N ASP A 30 0.97 1.38 -10.60
CA ASP A 30 0.01 0.97 -11.62
C ASP A 30 -1.39 0.76 -11.03
N SER A 31 -2.39 0.54 -11.89
CA SER A 31 -3.78 0.39 -11.46
C SER A 31 -4.03 -0.77 -10.49
N LYS A 32 -3.27 -1.88 -10.59
CA LYS A 32 -3.39 -3.00 -9.66
C LYS A 32 -2.79 -2.66 -8.31
N GLN A 33 -1.64 -1.98 -8.32
CA GLN A 33 -0.96 -1.54 -7.11
C GLN A 33 -1.78 -0.46 -6.37
N LEU A 34 -2.41 0.46 -7.10
CA LEU A 34 -3.33 1.45 -6.54
C LEU A 34 -4.53 0.76 -5.84
N ALA A 35 -5.12 -0.23 -6.49
CA ALA A 35 -6.22 -1.00 -5.91
C ALA A 35 -5.78 -1.84 -4.69
N ALA A 36 -4.53 -2.30 -4.65
CA ALA A 36 -3.97 -2.98 -3.50
C ALA A 36 -3.59 -2.03 -2.36
N ALA A 37 -3.23 -0.78 -2.67
CA ALA A 37 -2.80 0.24 -1.73
C ALA A 37 -3.96 0.84 -0.92
N ASP A 38 -5.15 0.97 -1.50
CA ASP A 38 -6.39 1.37 -0.80
C ASP A 38 -6.90 0.23 0.10
N VAL A 39 -6.22 0.00 1.21
CA VAL A 39 -6.51 -1.10 2.14
C VAL A 39 -7.71 -0.80 3.02
N ASN A 40 -8.03 0.47 3.24
CA ASN A 40 -9.22 0.87 3.97
C ASN A 40 -10.49 0.91 3.11
N GLN A 41 -10.35 0.88 1.78
CA GLN A 41 -11.41 0.91 0.77
C GLN A 41 -12.28 2.18 0.83
N ASP A 42 -11.68 3.31 1.21
CA ASP A 42 -12.36 4.61 1.22
C ASP A 42 -12.21 5.37 -0.11
N GLY A 43 -11.46 4.82 -1.07
CA GLY A 43 -11.21 5.39 -2.38
C GLY A 43 -10.07 6.42 -2.41
N THR A 44 -9.41 6.66 -1.28
CA THR A 44 -8.26 7.56 -1.12
C THR A 44 -7.06 6.76 -0.66
N ILE A 45 -5.93 6.89 -1.35
CA ILE A 45 -4.68 6.29 -0.90
C ILE A 45 -3.94 7.32 -0.07
N ASP A 46 -3.83 7.08 1.24
CA ASP A 46 -3.16 7.99 2.17
C ASP A 46 -2.39 7.28 3.30
N VAL A 47 -1.99 8.02 4.33
CA VAL A 47 -1.22 7.49 5.46
C VAL A 47 -2.00 6.51 6.35
N ILE A 48 -3.34 6.52 6.28
CA ILE A 48 -4.21 5.57 7.00
C ILE A 48 -3.96 4.17 6.43
N ASP A 49 -3.82 4.04 5.12
CA ASP A 49 -3.52 2.76 4.47
C ASP A 49 -2.18 2.21 4.89
N VAL A 50 -1.15 3.06 4.92
CA VAL A 50 0.19 2.71 5.40
C VAL A 50 0.12 2.16 6.83
N THR A 51 -0.62 2.85 7.70
CA THR A 51 -0.78 2.45 9.11
C THR A 51 -1.52 1.11 9.22
N LYS A 52 -2.56 0.89 8.41
CA LYS A 52 -3.30 -0.37 8.39
C LYS A 52 -2.43 -1.55 7.94
N ILE A 53 -1.59 -1.38 6.92
CA ILE A 53 -0.63 -2.42 6.52
C ILE A 53 0.28 -2.75 7.70
N GLN A 54 0.89 -1.74 8.33
CA GLN A 54 1.80 -1.92 9.46
C GLN A 54 1.14 -2.63 10.65
N MET A 55 -0.12 -2.30 10.97
CA MET A 55 -0.88 -2.95 12.03
C MET A 55 -1.26 -4.40 11.70
N SER A 56 -1.29 -4.77 10.41
CA SER A 56 -1.63 -6.12 9.97
C SER A 56 -0.42 -7.06 9.96
N LEU A 57 0.80 -6.53 10.09
CA LEU A 57 2.02 -7.29 10.27
C LEU A 57 2.12 -7.71 11.74
N VAL A 58 1.68 -8.92 12.05
CA VAL A 58 1.73 -9.50 13.41
C VAL A 58 2.96 -10.39 13.56
#